data_AF-A0A1I8NDQ8-F1
#
_entry.id   AF-A0A1I8NDQ8-F1
#
_cell.length_a   1.000
_cell.length_b   1.000
_cell.length_c   1.000
_cell.angle_alpha   90.00
_cell.angle_beta   90.00
_cell.angle_gamma   90.00
#
_symmetry.space_group_name_H-M   'P 1'
#
loop_
_entity.id
_entity.type
_entity.pdbx_description
1 polymer ?
#
loop_
_entity_poly.entity_id
_entity_poly.type
_entity_poly.pdbx_seq_one_letter_code
_entity_poly.pdbx_strand_id
1 'polypeptide(L)'
;MVVEAMQIQSYHQQQNPQTNSMDLKMDYAKIGRTIKSALMKAQTESRVIVGLSAAIKVLSKAPEGSLFCLMAVPQAGDSATHMHEVLLEAFCYENDIYVIKVDCPIKLSRILGKTNVESCCLVQKTWTGEHNEEQLNKPESLLVDFCEANWDAAENPVVELPNV
;
A
#
# COMPACT_ATOMS: atom_id res chain seq x y z
N MET A 1 -24.45 -35.67 44.47
CA MET A 1 -24.88 -35.40 43.08
C MET A 1 -23.92 -34.33 42.55
N VAL A 2 -22.75 -34.54 41.94
CA VAL A 2 -22.17 -35.60 41.08
C VAL A 2 -23.14 -36.15 40.06
N VAL A 3 -23.35 -35.41 38.98
CA VAL A 3 -23.44 -35.88 37.59
C VAL A 3 -23.47 -34.64 36.68
N GLU A 4 -23.07 -34.80 35.42
CA GLU A 4 -23.12 -33.80 34.31
C GLU A 4 -21.87 -32.95 34.00
N ALA A 5 -20.68 -33.50 34.22
CA ALA A 5 -19.43 -32.98 33.62
C ALA A 5 -18.80 -33.91 32.56
N MET A 6 -19.59 -34.81 31.93
CA MET A 6 -19.05 -35.89 31.09
C MET A 6 -19.61 -36.01 29.66
N GLN A 7 -20.15 -34.93 29.07
CA GLN A 7 -20.78 -35.05 27.73
C GLN A 7 -20.45 -33.97 26.69
N ILE A 8 -19.35 -33.22 26.84
CA ILE A 8 -18.90 -32.25 25.80
C ILE A 8 -17.63 -32.72 25.07
N GLN A 9 -16.97 -33.77 25.56
CA GLN A 9 -15.64 -34.15 25.07
C GLN A 9 -15.62 -35.15 23.89
N SER A 10 -16.78 -35.49 23.31
CA SER A 10 -16.90 -36.53 22.27
C SER A 10 -17.47 -36.07 20.92
N TYR A 11 -17.58 -34.77 20.64
CA TYR A 11 -18.15 -34.27 19.36
C TYR A 11 -17.20 -33.54 18.40
N HIS A 12 -15.92 -33.34 18.73
CA HIS A 12 -14.98 -32.58 17.87
C HIS A 12 -13.86 -33.41 17.24
N GLN A 13 -14.11 -34.69 16.93
CA GLN A 13 -13.13 -35.48 16.19
C GLN A 13 -13.78 -36.34 15.11
N GLN A 14 -14.19 -35.67 14.02
CA GLN A 14 -14.12 -36.17 12.64
C GLN A 14 -14.81 -35.17 11.70
N GLN A 15 -13.99 -34.43 10.95
CA GLN A 15 -14.11 -34.26 9.50
C GLN A 15 -13.08 -33.21 9.04
N ASN A 16 -11.96 -33.71 8.51
CA ASN A 16 -11.19 -32.96 7.53
C ASN A 16 -11.39 -33.64 6.18
N PRO A 17 -12.04 -32.97 5.24
CA PRO A 17 -11.66 -33.04 3.84
C PRO A 17 -11.20 -31.65 3.39
N GLN A 18 -9.90 -31.60 3.11
CA GLN A 18 -9.18 -30.62 2.30
C GLN A 18 -10.05 -29.61 1.52
N THR A 19 -10.15 -28.38 2.02
CA THR A 19 -10.25 -27.21 1.15
C THR A 19 -8.84 -26.67 0.92
N ASN A 20 -8.32 -26.97 -0.26
CA ASN A 20 -7.07 -26.44 -0.78
C ASN A 20 -7.25 -24.95 -1.12
N SER A 21 -7.30 -24.08 -0.10
CA SER A 21 -7.07 -22.65 -0.28
C SER A 21 -5.57 -22.44 -0.22
N MET A 22 -4.95 -22.18 -1.37
CA MET A 22 -3.56 -21.74 -1.41
C MET A 22 -3.48 -20.43 -0.60
N ASP A 23 -3.06 -20.51 0.65
CA ASP A 23 -2.51 -19.38 1.39
C ASP A 23 -1.25 -18.94 0.63
N LEU A 24 -1.43 -18.12 -0.40
CA LEU A 24 -0.36 -17.35 -1.00
C LEU A 24 0.05 -16.31 0.04
N LYS A 25 0.89 -16.76 0.98
CA LYS A 25 1.53 -15.88 1.95
C LYS A 25 2.34 -14.86 1.16
N MET A 26 1.76 -13.68 0.96
CA MET A 26 2.36 -12.58 0.22
C MET A 26 3.73 -12.30 0.84
N ASP A 27 4.80 -12.49 0.07
CA ASP A 27 6.16 -12.28 0.56
C ASP A 27 6.43 -10.78 0.60
N TYR A 28 6.18 -10.15 1.74
CA TYR A 28 6.32 -8.70 1.97
C TYR A 28 7.72 -8.16 1.60
N ALA A 29 8.77 -8.97 1.72
CA ALA A 29 10.11 -8.58 1.28
C ALA A 29 10.22 -8.47 -0.25
N LYS A 30 9.40 -9.20 -1.01
CA LYS A 30 9.24 -8.99 -2.45
C LYS A 30 8.50 -7.69 -2.74
N ILE A 31 7.50 -7.32 -1.94
CA ILE A 31 6.71 -6.08 -2.14
C ILE A 31 7.60 -4.85 -2.07
N GLY A 32 8.52 -4.74 -1.10
CA GLY A 32 9.47 -3.61 -1.04
C GLY A 32 10.32 -3.43 -2.32
N ARG A 33 10.75 -4.54 -2.93
CA ARG A 33 11.47 -4.51 -4.22
C ARG A 33 10.54 -4.17 -5.40
N THR A 34 9.29 -4.62 -5.35
CA THR A 34 8.26 -4.27 -6.33
C THR A 34 7.96 -2.78 -6.28
N ILE A 35 7.80 -2.18 -5.09
CA ILE A 35 7.64 -0.74 -4.89
C ILE A 35 8.80 0.01 -5.54
N LYS A 36 10.06 -0.37 -5.25
CA LYS A 36 11.23 0.26 -5.88
C LYS A 36 11.15 0.19 -7.41
N SER A 37 10.79 -0.97 -7.96
CA SER A 37 10.71 -1.18 -9.41
C SER A 37 9.60 -0.33 -10.05
N ALA A 38 8.43 -0.27 -9.41
CA ALA A 38 7.31 0.56 -9.85
C ALA A 38 7.67 2.05 -9.81
N LEU A 39 8.25 2.53 -8.70
CA LEU A 39 8.68 3.93 -8.55
C LEU A 39 9.74 4.33 -9.57
N MET A 40 10.76 3.49 -9.79
CA MET A 40 11.80 3.77 -10.78
C MET A 40 11.22 3.87 -12.19
N LYS A 41 10.32 2.94 -12.55
CA LYS A 41 9.66 2.96 -13.85
C LYS A 41 8.77 4.20 -14.01
N ALA A 42 7.91 4.48 -13.03
CA ALA A 42 7.07 5.67 -13.04
C ALA A 42 7.91 6.96 -13.10
N GLN A 43 9.09 6.99 -12.46
CA GLN A 43 10.00 8.13 -12.53
C GLN A 43 10.57 8.31 -13.93
N THR A 44 10.99 7.23 -14.61
CA THR A 44 11.45 7.32 -16.01
C THR A 44 10.36 7.78 -16.97
N GLU A 45 9.10 7.55 -16.63
CA GLU A 45 7.93 7.98 -17.39
C GLU A 45 7.40 9.36 -16.93
N SER A 46 8.09 10.03 -16.01
CA SER A 46 7.69 11.34 -15.44
C SER A 46 6.30 11.35 -14.77
N ARG A 47 5.89 10.21 -14.20
CA ARG A 47 4.58 10.02 -13.53
C ARG A 47 4.63 10.12 -12.01
N VAL A 48 5.78 10.44 -11.43
CA VAL A 48 5.93 10.52 -9.96
C VAL A 48 5.90 11.96 -9.49
N ILE A 49 5.00 12.26 -8.57
CA ILE A 49 4.97 13.53 -7.83
C ILE A 49 5.53 13.25 -6.45
N VAL A 50 6.58 13.97 -6.05
CA VAL A 50 7.27 13.73 -4.78
C VAL A 50 6.98 14.84 -3.79
N GLY A 51 6.68 14.45 -2.54
CA GLY A 51 6.49 15.36 -1.43
C GLY A 51 5.03 15.74 -1.17
N LEU A 52 4.73 16.03 0.10
CA LEU A 52 3.37 16.28 0.59
C LEU A 52 2.72 17.48 -0.08
N SER A 53 3.41 18.63 -0.15
CA SER A 53 2.84 19.85 -0.72
C SER A 53 2.50 19.71 -2.20
N ALA A 54 3.32 18.99 -2.96
CA ALA A 54 3.08 18.74 -4.38
C ALA A 54 1.94 17.72 -4.57
N ALA A 55 1.90 16.67 -3.75
CA ALA A 55 0.83 15.70 -3.75
C ALA A 55 -0.54 16.36 -3.50
N ILE A 56 -0.67 17.15 -2.42
CA ILE A 56 -1.91 17.88 -2.10
C ILE A 56 -2.35 18.77 -3.26
N LYS A 57 -1.42 19.49 -3.90
CA LYS A 57 -1.73 20.38 -5.03
C LYS A 57 -2.33 19.61 -6.21
N VAL A 58 -1.83 18.41 -6.50
CA VAL A 58 -2.37 17.56 -7.58
C VAL A 58 -3.72 16.98 -7.18
N LEU A 59 -3.80 16.39 -5.99
CA LEU A 59 -5.04 15.78 -5.46
C LEU A 59 -6.19 16.78 -5.34
N SER A 60 -5.90 18.05 -5.01
CA SER A 60 -6.92 19.10 -4.95
C SER A 60 -7.51 19.49 -6.31
N LYS A 61 -6.89 19.07 -7.42
CA LYS A 61 -7.28 19.47 -8.78
C LYS A 61 -7.75 18.32 -9.65
N ALA A 62 -7.06 17.18 -9.58
CA ALA A 62 -7.29 16.01 -10.42
C ALA A 62 -6.90 14.72 -9.66
N PRO A 63 -7.65 14.35 -8.60
CA PRO A 63 -7.34 13.15 -7.82
C PRO A 63 -7.46 11.86 -8.65
N GLU A 64 -8.36 11.81 -9.63
CA GLU A 64 -8.63 10.67 -10.50
C GLU A 64 -7.43 10.24 -11.36
N GLY A 65 -6.49 11.16 -11.58
CA GLY A 65 -5.24 10.88 -12.30
C GLY A 65 -4.19 10.12 -11.46
N SER A 66 -4.43 9.95 -10.15
CA SER A 66 -3.49 9.30 -9.24
C SER A 66 -3.84 7.82 -9.06
N LEU A 67 -2.82 6.96 -9.06
CA LEU A 67 -2.94 5.52 -8.89
C LEU A 67 -2.55 5.10 -7.48
N PHE A 68 -1.31 5.40 -7.07
CA PHE A 68 -0.79 5.09 -5.75
C PHE A 68 -0.45 6.36 -4.99
N CYS A 69 -0.69 6.34 -3.69
CA CYS A 69 -0.07 7.23 -2.72
C CYS A 69 0.80 6.42 -1.76
N LEU A 70 2.11 6.61 -1.84
CA LEU A 70 3.04 5.99 -0.90
C LEU A 70 3.32 6.95 0.23
N MET A 71 3.14 6.50 1.47
CA MET A 71 3.36 7.31 2.67
C MET A 71 4.33 6.61 3.60
N ALA A 72 5.40 7.31 3.96
CA ALA A 72 6.30 6.82 4.98
C ALA A 72 5.69 7.04 6.37
N VAL A 73 5.79 6.02 7.22
CA VAL A 73 5.30 6.10 8.60
C VAL A 73 6.02 7.26 9.31
N PRO A 74 5.27 8.16 9.99
CA PRO A 74 5.84 9.29 10.70
C PRO A 74 6.75 8.82 11.84
N GLN A 75 7.79 9.61 12.12
CA GLN A 75 8.64 9.34 13.27
C GLN A 75 7.87 9.64 14.56
N ALA A 76 8.16 8.88 15.61
CA ALA A 76 7.57 9.11 16.91
C ALA A 76 7.84 10.55 17.39
N GLY A 77 6.77 11.26 17.77
CA GLY A 77 6.85 12.67 18.19
C GLY A 77 6.63 13.69 17.07
N ASP A 78 6.57 13.28 15.80
CA ASP A 78 6.19 14.16 14.70
C ASP A 78 4.66 14.16 14.49
N SER A 79 3.96 14.81 15.41
CA SER A 79 2.50 14.90 15.37
C SER A 79 1.99 15.63 14.12
N ALA A 80 2.76 16.58 13.58
CA ALA A 80 2.35 17.33 12.39
C ALA A 80 2.35 16.43 11.14
N THR A 81 3.40 15.65 10.93
CA THR A 81 3.45 14.69 9.81
C THR A 81 2.38 13.61 9.98
N HIS A 82 2.16 13.12 11.21
CA HIS A 82 1.09 12.16 11.47
C HIS A 82 -0.31 12.72 11.16
N MET A 83 -0.61 13.97 11.54
CA MET A 83 -1.89 14.60 11.19
C MET A 83 -2.07 14.71 9.66
N HIS A 84 -1.04 15.16 8.95
CA HIS A 84 -1.12 15.26 7.49
C HIS A 84 -1.28 13.90 6.81
N GLU A 85 -0.59 12.88 7.32
CA GLU A 85 -0.70 11.50 6.82
C GLU A 85 -2.13 10.99 6.95
N VAL A 86 -2.75 11.11 8.12
CA VAL A 86 -4.13 10.66 8.36
C VAL A 86 -5.11 11.37 7.41
N LEU A 87 -4.96 12.68 7.22
CA LEU A 87 -5.82 13.44 6.30
C LEU A 87 -5.62 13.02 4.84
N LEU A 88 -4.36 12.85 4.43
CA LEU A 88 -4.02 12.44 3.07
C LEU A 88 -4.52 11.03 2.78
N GLU A 89 -4.41 10.12 3.74
CA GLU A 89 -4.85 8.73 3.64
C GLU A 89 -6.36 8.64 3.47
N ALA A 90 -7.11 9.34 4.33
CA ALA A 90 -8.56 9.43 4.21
C ALA A 90 -8.98 9.98 2.83
N PHE A 91 -8.33 11.05 2.37
CA PHE A 91 -8.60 11.62 1.05
C PHE A 91 -8.31 10.62 -0.08
N CYS A 92 -7.20 9.87 -0.01
CA CYS A 92 -6.88 8.86 -1.00
C CYS A 92 -7.93 7.76 -1.06
N TYR A 93 -8.42 7.28 0.08
CA TYR A 93 -9.49 6.28 0.12
C TYR A 93 -10.80 6.77 -0.47
N GLU A 94 -11.20 8.01 -0.19
CA GLU A 94 -12.42 8.60 -0.75
C GLU A 94 -12.37 8.77 -2.28
N ASN A 95 -11.17 8.77 -2.87
CA ASN A 95 -10.96 9.00 -4.30
C ASN A 95 -10.39 7.76 -5.03
N ASP A 96 -10.53 6.56 -4.45
CA ASP A 96 -10.07 5.29 -5.04
C ASP A 96 -8.57 5.29 -5.41
N ILE A 97 -7.74 5.94 -4.58
CA ILE A 97 -6.28 5.96 -4.72
C ILE A 97 -5.69 4.96 -3.74
N TYR A 98 -4.95 3.98 -4.25
CA TYR A 98 -4.32 2.96 -3.40
C TYR A 98 -3.25 3.55 -2.50
N VAL A 99 -3.40 3.38 -1.19
CA VAL A 99 -2.42 3.83 -0.18
C VAL A 99 -1.46 2.69 0.16
N ILE A 100 -0.16 2.98 0.14
CA ILE A 100 0.88 2.02 0.54
C ILE A 100 1.74 2.67 1.64
N LYS A 101 1.72 2.08 2.84
CA LYS A 101 2.58 2.50 3.95
C LYS A 101 3.99 1.92 3.80
N VAL A 102 5.01 2.75 3.99
CA VAL A 102 6.42 2.35 3.94
C VAL A 102 7.17 2.71 5.20
N ASP A 103 8.21 1.94 5.53
CA ASP A 103 8.91 2.01 6.81
C ASP A 103 9.71 3.29 7.05
N CYS A 104 10.27 3.91 5.99
CA CYS A 104 11.26 4.97 6.18
C CYS A 104 11.21 6.06 5.08
N PRO A 105 11.02 7.34 5.44
CA PRO A 105 11.00 8.43 4.46
C PRO A 105 12.37 8.65 3.80
N ILE A 106 13.46 8.32 4.49
CA ILE A 106 14.83 8.44 3.94
C ILE A 106 15.04 7.40 2.83
N LYS A 107 14.62 6.14 3.04
CA LYS A 107 14.72 5.09 2.00
C LYS A 107 13.87 5.45 0.78
N LEU A 108 12.64 5.93 1.00
CA LEU A 108 11.76 6.42 -0.06
C LEU A 108 12.42 7.53 -0.88
N SER A 109 12.95 8.54 -0.20
CA SER A 109 13.61 9.70 -0.84
C SER A 109 14.81 9.29 -1.68
N ARG A 110 15.63 8.34 -1.18
CA ARG A 110 16.78 7.81 -1.93
C ARG A 110 16.35 7.03 -3.17
N ILE A 111 15.32 6.19 -3.08
CA ILE A 111 14.76 5.49 -4.24
C ILE A 111 14.30 6.50 -5.30
N LEU A 112 13.72 7.63 -4.86
CA LEU A 112 13.26 8.71 -5.72
C LEU A 112 14.37 9.67 -6.17
N GLY A 113 15.64 9.44 -5.78
CA GLY A 113 16.77 10.29 -6.14
C GLY A 113 16.70 11.71 -5.57
N LYS A 114 16.02 11.90 -4.43
CA LYS A 114 15.90 13.19 -3.75
C LYS A 114 16.96 13.36 -2.66
N THR A 115 17.46 14.58 -2.54
CA THR A 115 18.41 14.98 -1.49
C THR A 115 17.71 15.34 -0.19
N ASN A 116 16.48 15.85 -0.28
CA ASN A 116 15.64 16.17 0.86
C ASN A 116 14.82 14.94 1.26
N VAL A 117 14.46 14.88 2.53
CA VAL A 117 13.60 13.83 3.07
C VAL A 117 12.14 14.18 2.75
N GLU A 118 11.48 13.27 2.04
CA GLU A 118 10.11 13.38 1.57
C GLU A 118 9.28 12.29 2.25
N SER A 119 8.14 12.68 2.84
CA SER A 119 7.27 11.77 3.58
C SER A 119 6.32 10.97 2.69
N CYS A 120 6.08 11.40 1.45
CA CYS A 120 5.18 10.70 0.55
C CYS A 120 5.50 10.97 -0.94
N CYS A 121 4.90 10.15 -1.80
CA CYS A 121 4.84 10.42 -3.24
C CYS A 121 3.54 9.88 -3.86
N LEU A 122 3.17 10.43 -5.00
CA LEU A 122 2.08 9.93 -5.84
C LEU A 122 2.65 9.31 -7.11
N VAL A 123 2.01 8.24 -7.57
CA VAL A 123 2.21 7.68 -8.91
C VAL A 123 0.96 7.97 -9.72
N GLN A 124 1.10 8.63 -10.87
CA GLN A 124 -0.02 8.92 -11.77
C GLN A 124 -0.36 7.71 -12.64
N LYS A 125 -1.65 7.55 -12.98
CA LYS A 125 -2.15 6.57 -13.95
C LYS A 125 -1.56 6.82 -15.33
N THR A 126 -1.45 5.76 -16.13
CA THR A 126 -1.20 5.88 -17.58
C THR A 126 -2.52 5.73 -18.33
N TRP A 127 -2.88 6.74 -19.11
CA TRP A 127 -4.06 6.71 -19.98
C TRP A 127 -3.60 6.47 -21.42
N THR A 128 -4.15 5.46 -22.09
CA THR A 128 -3.96 5.28 -23.54
C THR A 128 -5.18 5.78 -24.29
N GLY A 129 -4.94 6.54 -25.36
CA GLY A 129 -5.91 7.46 -25.97
C GLY A 129 -7.09 6.82 -26.70
N GLU A 130 -7.23 5.50 -26.74
CA GLU A 130 -8.30 4.87 -27.51
C GLU A 130 -9.52 4.47 -26.66
N HIS A 131 -9.38 4.20 -25.35
CA HIS A 131 -10.52 3.79 -24.51
C HIS A 131 -10.48 4.25 -23.03
N ASN A 132 -9.59 5.16 -22.63
CA ASN A 132 -9.43 5.54 -21.19
C ASN A 132 -9.23 4.32 -20.26
N GLU A 133 -8.70 3.22 -20.78
CA GLU A 133 -8.41 2.05 -19.96
C GLU A 133 -7.10 2.28 -19.19
N GLU A 134 -7.17 2.07 -17.89
CA GLU A 134 -6.02 2.14 -17.01
C GLU A 134 -5.07 0.99 -17.31
N GLN A 135 -3.85 1.32 -17.74
CA GLN A 135 -2.85 0.31 -18.07
C GLN A 135 -1.85 0.14 -16.93
N LEU A 136 -1.95 -0.97 -16.20
CA LEU A 136 -0.99 -1.31 -15.16
C LEU A 136 0.19 -2.07 -15.75
N ASN A 137 1.41 -1.69 -15.38
CA ASN A 137 2.56 -2.55 -15.60
C ASN A 137 2.65 -3.66 -14.54
N LYS A 138 3.45 -4.70 -14.79
CA LYS A 138 3.55 -5.87 -13.88
C LYS A 138 3.82 -5.49 -12.41
N PRO A 139 4.80 -4.62 -12.09
CA PRO A 139 4.95 -4.10 -10.73
C PRO A 139 3.69 -3.42 -10.17
N GLU A 140 3.04 -2.55 -10.94
CA GLU A 140 1.82 -1.86 -10.51
C GLU A 140 0.67 -2.84 -10.25
N SER A 141 0.43 -3.82 -11.13
CA SER A 141 -0.58 -4.86 -10.90
C SER A 141 -0.34 -5.63 -9.60
N LEU A 142 0.91 -6.04 -9.32
CA LEU A 142 1.25 -6.72 -8.07
C LEU A 142 1.03 -5.83 -6.83
N LEU A 143 1.16 -4.51 -6.97
CA LEU A 143 0.88 -3.57 -5.89
C LEU A 143 -0.62 -3.31 -5.72
N VAL A 144 -1.41 -3.36 -6.80
CA VAL A 144 -2.87 -3.37 -6.71
C VAL A 144 -3.34 -4.62 -5.97
N ASP A 145 -2.91 -5.82 -6.40
CA ASP A 145 -3.23 -7.08 -5.72
C ASP A 145 -2.85 -7.03 -4.22
N PHE A 146 -1.71 -6.39 -3.92
CA PHE A 146 -1.28 -6.15 -2.54
C PHE A 146 -2.25 -5.27 -1.75
N CYS A 147 -2.70 -4.15 -2.32
CA CYS A 147 -3.62 -3.25 -1.63
C CYS A 147 -4.99 -3.91 -1.46
N GLU A 148 -5.51 -4.57 -2.50
CA GLU A 148 -6.80 -5.26 -2.46
C GLU A 148 -6.81 -6.40 -1.42
N ALA A 149 -5.73 -7.19 -1.34
CA ALA A 149 -5.60 -8.24 -0.34
C ALA A 149 -5.56 -7.74 1.11
N ASN A 150 -5.29 -6.45 1.32
CA ASN A 150 -5.22 -5.81 2.63
C ASN A 150 -6.30 -4.74 2.84
N TRP A 151 -7.28 -4.62 1.94
CA TRP A 151 -8.27 -3.55 1.96
C TRP A 151 -9.14 -3.54 3.24
N ASP A 152 -9.52 -4.72 3.71
CA ASP A 152 -10.34 -4.89 4.94
C ASP A 152 -9.49 -5.00 6.22
N ALA A 153 -8.17 -4.79 6.13
CA ALA A 153 -7.31 -4.86 7.31
C ALA A 153 -7.58 -3.67 8.24
N ALA A 154 -7.54 -3.92 9.56
CA ALA A 154 -7.71 -2.86 10.55
C ALA A 154 -6.61 -1.77 10.48
N GLU A 155 -5.41 -2.15 10.03
CA GLU A 155 -4.28 -1.26 9.77
C GLU A 155 -3.56 -1.71 8.49
N ASN A 156 -3.15 -0.76 7.66
CA ASN A 156 -2.36 -1.05 6.48
C ASN A 156 -1.00 -1.66 6.86
N PRO A 157 -0.59 -2.76 6.24
CA PRO A 157 0.74 -3.30 6.50
C PRO A 157 1.83 -2.33 6.04
N VAL A 158 2.79 -2.08 6.92
CA VAL A 158 3.96 -1.26 6.62
C VAL A 158 4.98 -2.10 5.84
N VAL A 159 5.29 -1.67 4.61
CA VAL A 159 6.26 -2.36 3.75
C VAL A 159 7.67 -1.85 4.02
N GLU A 160 8.61 -2.76 4.28
CA GLU A 160 10.01 -2.41 4.40
C GLU A 160 10.65 -2.15 3.03
N LEU A 161 11.16 -0.94 2.82
CA LEU A 161 11.86 -0.59 1.59
C LEU A 161 13.29 -1.16 1.59
N PRO A 162 13.81 -1.56 0.41
CA PRO A 162 15.18 -2.00 0.28
C PRO A 162 16.15 -0.83 0.51
N ASN A 163 17.31 -1.13 1.10
CA ASN A 163 18.40 -0.17 1.17
C ASN A 163 18.95 0.09 -0.24
N VAL A 164 19.17 1.36 -0.56
CA VAL A 164 19.68 1.86 -1.85
C VAL A 164 20.85 2.79 -1.66
#